data_AF-A0A516R2J2-F1
#
_entry.id   AF-A0A516R2J2-F1
#
_cell.length_a   1.000
_cell.length_b   1.000
_cell.length_c   1.000
_cell.angle_alpha   90.00
_cell.angle_beta   90.00
_cell.angle_gamma   90.00
#
_symmetry.space_group_name_H-M   'P 1'
#
loop_
_entity.id
_entity.type
_entity.pdbx_description
1 polymer ?
#
loop_
_entity_poly.entity_id
_entity_poly.type
_entity_poly.pdbx_seq_one_letter_code
_entity_poly.pdbx_strand_id
1 'polypeptide(L)'
;MELATPPPAEARGSKGLYAWWLLPFGTGAGTVAAAVAASDPARVPAALVGAGVTVTAALCVRLLLRSRAELGRATADVHTARIEQTQQWQRHVAAMEQRHAAERTVLEARLADEVKAWQWRLNRQQELVAKLGDDFLPTALSGLRAGEAIDDVLPSLTQETDVSPEFRKELRKVLRTGLIAVEAELNRSTSAEQAVISIGSRLHVLTGKIRGRLHEMQGEHGRLPAVAQGLMELDQAIGPADCLAASIGVLGGSDRPGRQWQEPQRLLSVVRGGIGRIKDYDRVQVRRLPELGVDGGLVDHLTLICAHLLDNAARYSPPTEPVIVTGKEVPNGVGIEIQDAGKGLSDEKKQQALASLDGVAAGPGLGGLSEDAHLGLRVVGTLSRKYGIRVTFADSPWLGTSVVVVVPHKYFSALPTAPVAGPRPAAVAPAAEGTPAPSEGRATTAPEPDTTAGGLPKRRRSSAHGPRETEAVAAAAPPGGETVPARPDVPPDASFTGLAAFATAGREPDEPRGTDRTDERD
;
A
#
# COMPACT_ATOMS: atom_id res chain seq x y z
N MET A 1 -34.40 58.51 3.00
CA MET A 1 -35.62 59.14 3.53
C MET A 1 -35.47 60.64 3.36
N GLU A 2 -35.96 61.14 2.22
CA GLU A 2 -36.04 62.58 1.93
C GLU A 2 -37.03 63.22 2.90
N LEU A 3 -36.54 64.07 3.80
CA LEU A 3 -37.39 64.97 4.58
C LEU A 3 -37.70 66.18 3.71
N ALA A 4 -38.78 66.07 2.95
CA ALA A 4 -39.40 67.20 2.26
C ALA A 4 -39.77 68.28 3.29
N THR A 5 -39.01 69.37 3.26
CA THR A 5 -39.29 70.60 3.99
C THR A 5 -40.47 71.29 3.28
N PRO A 6 -41.60 71.58 3.97
CA PRO A 6 -42.67 72.33 3.32
C PRO A 6 -42.19 73.76 3.03
N PRO A 7 -42.59 74.38 1.90
CA PRO A 7 -42.23 75.76 1.61
C PRO A 7 -42.85 76.70 2.67
N PRO A 8 -42.19 77.81 3.05
CA PRO A 8 -42.79 78.77 3.96
C PRO A 8 -44.04 79.34 3.31
N ALA A 9 -45.15 79.32 4.05
CA ALA A 9 -46.40 79.94 3.65
C ALA A 9 -46.11 81.40 3.25
N GLU A 10 -46.32 81.72 1.97
CA GLU A 10 -46.40 83.09 1.49
C GLU A 10 -47.46 83.81 2.33
N ALA A 11 -47.00 84.60 3.30
CA ALA A 11 -47.84 85.57 3.97
C ALA A 11 -48.31 86.55 2.88
N ARG A 12 -49.50 86.28 2.33
CA ARG A 12 -50.29 87.24 1.55
C ARG A 12 -50.43 88.49 2.42
N GLY A 13 -49.51 89.43 2.23
CA GLY A 13 -49.61 90.75 2.82
C GLY A 13 -50.95 91.32 2.37
N SER A 14 -51.81 91.64 3.34
CA SER A 14 -53.06 92.33 3.07
C SER A 14 -52.74 93.62 2.32
N LYS A 15 -52.99 93.62 1.01
CA LYS A 15 -52.92 94.82 0.14
C LYS A 15 -54.11 95.77 0.42
N GLY A 16 -54.50 95.90 1.69
CA GLY A 16 -55.57 96.76 2.15
C GLY A 16 -54.99 98.04 2.77
N LEU A 17 -55.01 99.13 1.99
CA LEU A 17 -55.06 100.51 2.49
C LEU A 17 -53.88 100.98 3.37
N TYR A 18 -52.65 100.92 2.87
CA TYR A 18 -51.50 101.62 3.49
C TYR A 18 -51.40 103.09 3.04
N ALA A 19 -52.41 103.88 3.40
CA ALA A 19 -52.39 105.34 3.27
C ALA A 19 -52.54 106.06 4.61
N TRP A 20 -52.42 105.35 5.74
CA TRP A 20 -52.50 105.94 7.08
C TRP A 20 -51.41 106.99 7.34
N TRP A 21 -50.28 106.93 6.64
CA TRP A 21 -49.23 107.95 6.68
C TRP A 21 -49.67 109.28 6.02
N LEU A 22 -50.77 109.29 5.25
CA LEU A 22 -51.43 110.49 4.72
C LEU A 22 -52.47 111.07 5.70
N LEU A 23 -52.77 110.42 6.83
CA LEU A 23 -53.68 110.96 7.86
C LEU A 23 -53.35 112.39 8.31
N PRO A 24 -52.09 112.79 8.58
CA PRO A 24 -51.78 114.18 8.92
C PRO A 24 -52.05 115.16 7.77
N PHE A 25 -51.94 114.72 6.50
CA PHE A 25 -52.32 115.55 5.34
C PHE A 25 -53.84 115.67 5.23
N GLY A 26 -54.59 114.59 5.48
CA GLY A 26 -56.05 114.58 5.49
C GLY A 26 -56.65 115.41 6.63
N THR A 27 -56.10 115.30 7.85
CA THR A 27 -56.53 116.13 8.98
C THR A 27 -56.11 117.59 8.79
N GLY A 28 -54.95 117.86 8.18
CA GLY A 28 -54.53 119.22 7.82
C GLY A 28 -55.43 119.89 6.80
N ALA A 29 -55.87 119.16 5.77
CA ALA A 29 -56.85 119.66 4.81
C ALA A 29 -58.22 119.91 5.46
N GLY A 30 -58.66 119.01 6.35
CA GLY A 30 -59.92 119.15 7.09
C GLY A 30 -59.94 120.32 8.07
N THR A 31 -58.80 120.63 8.71
CA THR A 31 -58.69 121.74 9.67
C THR A 31 -58.68 123.10 8.98
N VAL A 32 -58.07 123.19 7.80
CA VAL A 32 -58.18 124.38 6.93
C VAL A 32 -59.63 124.59 6.48
N ALA A 33 -60.33 123.52 6.05
CA ALA A 33 -61.73 123.62 5.63
C ALA A 33 -62.67 124.04 6.78
N ALA A 34 -62.49 123.49 7.98
CA ALA A 34 -63.28 123.84 9.17
C ALA A 34 -63.03 125.28 9.64
N ALA A 35 -61.80 125.78 9.54
CA ALA A 35 -61.46 127.16 9.90
C ALA A 35 -62.08 128.19 8.95
N VAL A 36 -62.23 127.86 7.66
CA VAL A 36 -62.86 128.74 6.66
C VAL A 36 -64.39 128.81 6.81
N ALA A 37 -65.02 127.70 7.22
CA ALA A 37 -66.48 127.61 7.36
C ALA A 37 -67.04 128.16 8.71
N ALA A 38 -66.20 128.40 9.72
CA ALA A 38 -66.63 128.85 11.04
C ALA A 38 -66.97 130.36 11.09
N SER A 39 -67.93 130.74 11.94
CA SER A 39 -68.33 132.13 12.25
C SER A 39 -67.33 132.84 13.19
N ASP A 40 -67.32 134.17 13.20
CA ASP A 40 -66.22 135.03 13.70
C ASP A 40 -65.65 134.70 15.11
N PRO A 41 -66.44 134.33 16.14
CA PRO A 41 -65.86 133.98 17.45
C PRO A 41 -65.25 132.57 17.52
N ALA A 42 -65.41 131.70 16.52
CA ALA A 42 -65.02 130.27 16.59
C ALA A 42 -63.83 129.86 15.69
N ARG A 43 -63.30 130.76 14.85
CA ARG A 43 -62.22 130.45 13.88
C ARG A 43 -60.87 130.14 14.52
N VAL A 44 -60.43 130.97 15.48
CA VAL A 44 -59.13 130.83 16.16
C VAL A 44 -59.01 129.52 16.97
N PRO A 45 -59.99 129.13 17.82
CA PRO A 45 -59.90 127.87 18.56
C PRO A 45 -59.95 126.65 17.63
N ALA A 46 -60.73 126.68 16.55
CA ALA A 46 -60.80 125.59 15.59
C ALA A 46 -59.46 125.34 14.87
N ALA A 47 -58.74 126.41 14.48
CA ALA A 47 -57.44 126.31 13.83
C ALA A 47 -56.35 125.77 14.78
N LEU A 48 -56.33 126.19 16.05
CA LEU A 48 -55.36 125.72 17.06
C LEU A 48 -55.58 124.24 17.41
N VAL A 49 -56.82 123.83 17.62
CA VAL A 49 -57.17 122.41 17.85
C VAL A 49 -56.78 121.58 16.63
N GLY A 50 -57.04 122.09 15.44
CA GLY A 50 -56.66 121.44 14.20
C GLY A 50 -55.16 121.25 14.02
N ALA A 51 -54.37 122.30 14.25
CA ALA A 51 -52.91 122.23 14.21
C ALA A 51 -52.36 121.22 15.23
N GLY A 52 -52.89 121.20 16.46
CA GLY A 52 -52.54 120.22 17.48
C GLY A 52 -52.78 118.77 17.05
N VAL A 53 -53.91 118.49 16.40
CA VAL A 53 -54.24 117.16 15.85
C VAL A 53 -53.30 116.78 14.70
N THR A 54 -52.90 117.71 13.83
CA THR A 54 -51.96 117.40 12.73
C THR A 54 -50.54 117.10 13.22
N VAL A 55 -50.03 117.86 14.19
CA VAL A 55 -48.69 117.66 14.77
C VAL A 55 -48.64 116.34 15.53
N THR A 56 -49.66 116.02 16.33
CA THR A 56 -49.74 114.73 17.04
C THR A 56 -49.86 113.58 16.06
N ALA A 57 -50.69 113.68 15.01
CA ALA A 57 -50.78 112.68 13.95
C ALA A 57 -49.44 112.47 13.22
N ALA A 58 -48.73 113.54 12.87
CA ALA A 58 -47.41 113.47 12.23
C ALA A 58 -46.36 112.84 13.15
N LEU A 59 -46.39 113.16 14.45
CA LEU A 59 -45.49 112.59 15.45
C LEU A 59 -45.78 111.10 15.69
N CYS A 60 -47.05 110.70 15.75
CA CYS A 60 -47.47 109.30 15.77
C CYS A 60 -47.00 108.54 14.52
N VAL A 61 -47.19 109.11 13.33
CA VAL A 61 -46.71 108.49 12.07
C VAL A 61 -45.19 108.35 12.07
N ARG A 62 -44.45 109.37 12.51
CA ARG A 62 -42.98 109.32 12.61
C ARG A 62 -42.50 108.27 13.61
N LEU A 63 -43.14 108.16 14.77
CA LEU A 63 -42.85 107.12 15.77
C LEU A 63 -43.14 105.71 15.23
N LEU A 64 -44.25 105.53 14.51
CA LEU A 64 -44.61 104.25 13.90
C LEU A 64 -43.67 103.86 12.75
N LEU A 65 -43.21 104.82 11.93
CA LEU A 65 -42.20 104.56 10.92
C LEU A 65 -40.85 104.19 11.55
N ARG A 66 -40.47 104.90 12.63
CA ARG A 66 -39.25 104.61 13.38
C ARG A 66 -39.32 103.24 14.04
N SER A 67 -40.41 102.91 14.73
CA SER A 67 -40.60 101.60 15.36
C SER A 67 -40.64 100.48 14.32
N ARG A 68 -41.28 100.69 13.17
CA ARG A 68 -41.27 99.72 12.06
C ARG A 68 -39.87 99.53 11.47
N ALA A 69 -39.07 100.60 11.34
CA ALA A 69 -37.69 100.49 10.89
C ALA A 69 -36.79 99.79 11.93
N GLU A 70 -36.98 100.07 13.23
CA GLU A 70 -36.27 99.40 14.32
C GLU A 70 -36.65 97.92 14.42
N LEU A 71 -37.94 97.57 14.31
CA LEU A 71 -38.40 96.18 14.22
C LEU A 71 -37.83 95.49 12.98
N GLY A 72 -37.83 96.17 11.83
CA GLY A 72 -37.24 95.64 10.59
C GLY A 72 -35.76 95.30 10.75
N ARG A 73 -34.98 96.20 11.36
CA ARG A 73 -33.56 95.94 11.69
C ARG A 73 -33.40 94.80 12.69
N ALA A 74 -34.14 94.80 13.79
CA ALA A 74 -34.07 93.74 14.79
C ALA A 74 -34.43 92.36 14.20
N THR A 75 -35.44 92.28 13.31
CA THR A 75 -35.76 91.03 12.61
C THR A 75 -34.66 90.63 11.63
N ALA A 76 -34.05 91.58 10.91
CA ALA A 76 -32.95 91.30 10.00
C ALA A 76 -31.73 90.78 10.77
N ASP A 77 -31.39 91.38 11.91
CA ASP A 77 -30.28 90.97 12.78
C ASP A 77 -30.49 89.57 13.38
N VAL A 78 -31.73 89.24 13.78
CA VAL A 78 -32.06 87.87 14.24
C VAL A 78 -31.95 86.86 13.10
N HIS A 79 -32.41 87.23 11.89
CA HIS A 79 -32.29 86.37 10.71
C HIS A 79 -30.83 86.13 10.32
N THR A 80 -29.98 87.17 10.29
CA THR A 80 -28.56 87.03 9.99
C THR A 80 -27.85 86.19 11.05
N ALA A 81 -28.08 86.47 12.34
CA ALA A 81 -27.52 85.67 13.44
C ALA A 81 -27.95 84.19 13.36
N ARG A 82 -29.22 83.91 12.97
CA ARG A 82 -29.70 82.55 12.79
C ARG A 82 -29.03 81.84 11.61
N ILE A 83 -28.80 82.54 10.51
CA ILE A 83 -28.08 82.00 9.34
C ILE A 83 -26.63 81.70 9.72
N GLU A 84 -25.94 82.63 10.38
CA GLU A 84 -24.56 82.44 10.84
C GLU A 84 -24.44 81.26 11.81
N GLN A 85 -25.34 81.16 12.79
CA GLN A 85 -25.37 80.03 13.73
C GLN A 85 -25.57 78.70 13.00
N THR A 86 -26.46 78.66 12.01
CA THR A 86 -26.73 77.45 11.21
C THR A 86 -25.51 77.08 10.36
N GLN A 87 -24.83 78.06 9.76
CA GLN A 87 -23.60 77.83 8.99
C GLN A 87 -22.45 77.34 9.88
N GLN A 88 -22.28 77.93 11.07
CA GLN A 88 -21.29 77.46 12.05
C GLN A 88 -21.55 76.02 12.47
N TRP A 89 -22.81 75.69 12.76
CA TRP A 89 -23.21 74.32 13.08
C TRP A 89 -22.92 73.35 11.93
N GLN A 90 -23.29 73.70 10.70
CA GLN A 90 -23.00 72.89 9.51
C GLN A 90 -21.50 72.65 9.31
N ARG A 91 -20.67 73.68 9.48
CA ARG A 91 -19.20 73.54 9.39
C ARG A 91 -18.65 72.61 10.47
N HIS A 92 -19.19 72.70 11.69
CA HIS A 92 -18.77 71.82 12.79
C HIS A 92 -19.14 70.36 12.53
N VAL A 93 -20.37 70.09 12.06
CA VAL A 93 -20.82 68.74 11.68
C VAL A 93 -19.98 68.18 10.53
N ALA A 94 -19.75 68.96 9.47
CA ALA A 94 -18.92 68.54 8.35
C ALA A 94 -17.48 68.23 8.78
N ALA A 95 -16.90 69.01 9.70
CA ALA A 95 -15.57 68.74 10.24
C ALA A 95 -15.53 67.43 11.05
N MET A 96 -16.57 67.13 11.84
CA MET A 96 -16.68 65.87 12.58
C MET A 96 -16.84 64.67 11.63
N GLU A 97 -17.69 64.79 10.61
CA GLU A 97 -17.86 63.75 9.57
C GLU A 97 -16.55 63.45 8.84
N GLN A 98 -15.79 64.48 8.47
CA GLN A 98 -14.48 64.32 7.84
C GLN A 98 -13.48 63.60 8.76
N ARG A 99 -13.45 63.94 10.06
CA ARG A 99 -12.58 63.27 11.04
C ARG A 99 -12.94 61.80 11.19
N HIS A 100 -14.22 61.48 11.37
CA HIS A 100 -14.67 60.09 11.50
C HIS A 100 -14.46 59.29 10.21
N ALA A 101 -14.64 59.92 9.04
CA ALA A 101 -14.34 59.29 7.76
C ALA A 101 -12.84 58.96 7.65
N ALA A 102 -11.97 59.90 8.02
CA ALA A 102 -10.53 59.67 8.03
C ALA A 102 -10.14 58.52 8.99
N GLU A 103 -10.67 58.52 10.22
CA GLU A 103 -10.43 57.43 11.19
C GLU A 103 -10.88 56.07 10.67
N ARG A 104 -12.06 55.98 10.05
CA ARG A 104 -12.56 54.75 9.43
C ARG A 104 -11.62 54.24 8.34
N THR A 105 -11.17 55.11 7.44
CA THR A 105 -10.26 54.69 6.36
C THR A 105 -8.93 54.14 6.90
N VAL A 106 -8.40 54.70 8.00
CA VAL A 106 -7.18 54.20 8.64
C VAL A 106 -7.41 52.83 9.28
N LEU A 107 -8.55 52.63 9.95
CA LEU A 107 -8.90 51.33 10.53
C LEU A 107 -9.14 50.26 9.46
N GLU A 108 -9.84 50.60 8.38
CA GLU A 108 -10.07 49.70 7.23
C GLU A 108 -8.74 49.30 6.57
N ALA A 109 -7.81 50.25 6.41
CA ALA A 109 -6.48 49.95 5.88
C ALA A 109 -5.70 48.98 6.78
N ARG A 110 -5.71 49.19 8.11
CA ARG A 110 -5.06 48.28 9.07
C ARG A 110 -5.65 46.86 9.02
N LEU A 111 -6.97 46.75 9.02
CA LEU A 111 -7.65 45.45 8.91
C LEU A 111 -7.32 44.76 7.58
N ALA A 112 -7.26 45.50 6.47
CA ALA A 112 -6.89 44.95 5.18
C ALA A 112 -5.45 44.41 5.17
N ASP A 113 -4.52 45.11 5.81
CA ASP A 113 -3.12 44.67 5.92
C ASP A 113 -2.97 43.44 6.85
N GLU A 114 -3.69 43.41 7.97
CA GLU A 114 -3.75 42.23 8.84
C GLU A 114 -4.30 41.01 8.09
N VAL A 115 -5.43 41.16 7.39
CA VAL A 115 -6.05 40.09 6.60
C VAL A 115 -5.08 39.55 5.54
N LYS A 116 -4.37 40.42 4.81
CA LYS A 116 -3.33 40.00 3.85
C LYS A 116 -2.22 39.21 4.52
N ALA A 117 -1.75 39.64 5.69
CA ALA A 117 -0.70 38.93 6.44
C ALA A 117 -1.17 37.54 6.91
N TRP A 118 -2.41 37.42 7.39
CA TRP A 118 -3.02 36.15 7.76
C TRP A 118 -3.20 35.22 6.56
N GLN A 119 -3.70 35.73 5.44
CA GLN A 119 -3.86 34.97 4.19
C GLN A 119 -2.52 34.47 3.67
N TRP A 120 -1.49 35.32 3.66
CA TRP A 120 -0.15 34.92 3.25
C TRP A 120 0.40 33.79 4.13
N ARG A 121 0.25 33.91 5.47
CA ARG A 121 0.71 32.88 6.41
C ARG A 121 -0.04 31.56 6.24
N LEU A 122 -1.35 31.60 5.99
CA LEU A 122 -2.17 30.42 5.72
C LEU A 122 -1.75 29.73 4.42
N ASN A 123 -1.56 30.49 3.35
CA ASN A 123 -1.10 29.95 2.06
C ASN A 123 0.28 29.29 2.22
N ARG A 124 1.19 29.91 2.97
CA ARG A 124 2.51 29.32 3.24
C ARG A 124 2.41 28.01 4.04
N GLN A 125 1.50 27.92 5.00
CA GLN A 125 1.25 26.67 5.74
C GLN A 125 0.67 25.58 4.83
N GLN A 126 -0.27 25.92 3.94
CA GLN A 126 -0.86 24.99 2.99
C GLN A 126 0.16 24.46 1.98
N GLU A 127 1.00 25.34 1.43
CA GLU A 127 2.10 24.96 0.54
C GLU A 127 3.06 23.97 1.20
N LEU A 128 3.41 24.18 2.47
CA LEU A 128 4.26 23.24 3.21
C LEU A 128 3.62 21.88 3.40
N VAL A 129 2.34 21.85 3.80
CA VAL A 129 1.63 20.59 3.99
C VAL A 129 1.51 19.83 2.67
N ALA A 130 1.21 20.53 1.57
CA ALA A 130 1.17 19.94 0.24
C ALA A 130 2.54 19.38 -0.17
N LYS A 131 3.61 20.16 -0.06
CA LYS A 131 4.99 19.71 -0.37
C LYS A 131 5.40 18.50 0.46
N LEU A 132 5.01 18.45 1.74
CA LEU A 132 5.27 17.30 2.60
C LEU A 132 4.45 16.06 2.18
N GLY A 133 3.22 16.25 1.73
CA GLY A 133 2.38 15.17 1.22
C GLY A 133 2.88 14.61 -0.11
N ASP A 134 3.23 15.49 -1.04
CA ASP A 134 3.53 15.14 -2.43
C ASP A 134 4.97 14.64 -2.62
N ASP A 135 5.95 15.30 -2.00
CA ASP A 135 7.36 14.99 -2.22
C ASP A 135 7.94 14.11 -1.08
N PHE A 136 7.65 14.51 0.16
CA PHE A 136 8.30 13.91 1.32
C PHE A 136 7.69 12.57 1.69
N LEU A 137 6.37 12.47 1.82
CA LEU A 137 5.70 11.25 2.27
C LEU A 137 6.05 10.03 1.39
N PRO A 138 6.05 10.10 0.04
CA PRO A 138 6.41 8.96 -0.79
C PRO A 138 7.88 8.53 -0.62
N THR A 139 8.78 9.52 -0.51
CA THR A 139 10.21 9.29 -0.26
C THR A 139 10.41 8.64 1.11
N ALA A 140 9.72 9.13 2.13
CA ALA A 140 9.80 8.63 3.49
C ALA A 140 9.27 7.20 3.63
N LEU A 141 8.14 6.90 2.99
CA LEU A 141 7.59 5.54 2.94
C LEU A 141 8.53 4.57 2.21
N SER A 142 9.25 5.04 1.18
CA SER A 142 10.23 4.23 0.46
C SER A 142 11.48 3.93 1.31
N GLY A 143 12.02 4.95 2.01
CA GLY A 143 13.14 4.77 2.94
C GLY A 143 12.79 3.85 4.12
N LEU A 144 11.59 4.00 4.69
CA LEU A 144 11.10 3.13 5.75
C LEU A 144 10.97 1.66 5.30
N ARG A 145 10.50 1.42 4.07
CA ARG A 145 10.48 0.07 3.47
C ARG A 145 11.88 -0.50 3.23
N ALA A 146 12.88 0.36 3.01
CA ALA A 146 14.28 -0.04 2.87
C ALA A 146 14.98 -0.29 4.23
N GLY A 147 14.29 -0.01 5.35
CA GLY A 147 14.81 -0.22 6.71
C GLY A 147 15.56 0.98 7.30
N GLU A 148 15.40 2.18 6.73
CA GLU A 148 15.93 3.42 7.33
C GLU A 148 15.19 3.79 8.61
N ALA A 149 15.90 4.35 9.59
CA ALA A 149 15.29 4.75 10.85
C ALA A 149 14.35 5.95 10.65
N ILE A 150 13.22 5.97 11.38
CA ILE A 150 12.23 7.07 11.31
C ILE A 150 12.88 8.44 11.51
N ASP A 151 13.90 8.53 12.39
CA ASP A 151 14.61 9.78 12.68
C ASP A 151 15.48 10.28 11.51
N ASP A 152 16.02 9.37 10.70
CA ASP A 152 16.82 9.70 9.52
C ASP A 152 15.94 10.15 8.36
N VAL A 153 14.76 9.55 8.27
CA VAL A 153 13.78 9.84 7.23
C VAL A 153 13.00 11.12 7.54
N LEU A 154 12.88 11.55 8.81
CA LEU A 154 12.06 12.70 9.20
C LEU A 154 12.57 14.03 8.61
N PRO A 155 11.72 14.92 8.06
CA PRO A 155 12.20 16.13 7.42
C PRO A 155 12.65 17.15 8.48
N SER A 156 13.75 17.84 8.19
CA SER A 156 14.22 18.97 8.99
C SER A 156 13.46 20.24 8.60
N LEU A 157 12.39 20.55 9.33
CA LEU A 157 11.56 21.75 9.12
C LEU A 157 12.22 23.05 9.61
N THR A 158 13.47 23.01 10.06
CA THR A 158 14.20 24.17 10.59
C THR A 158 14.44 25.25 9.54
N GLN A 159 14.57 24.86 8.26
CA GLN A 159 14.82 25.78 7.14
C GLN A 159 13.57 26.60 6.74
N GLU A 160 12.38 26.21 7.20
CA GLU A 160 11.13 26.90 6.88
C GLU A 160 10.86 28.02 7.90
N THR A 161 11.60 29.12 7.78
CA THR A 161 11.53 30.28 8.70
C THR A 161 10.23 31.06 8.61
N ASP A 162 9.53 30.99 7.47
CA ASP A 162 8.31 31.74 7.20
C ASP A 162 7.09 31.23 7.99
N VAL A 163 7.23 30.09 8.66
CA VAL A 163 6.16 29.42 9.40
C VAL A 163 6.49 29.33 10.89
N SER A 164 5.45 29.50 11.73
CA SER A 164 5.59 29.50 13.18
C SER A 164 6.31 28.23 13.69
N PRO A 165 7.21 28.37 14.68
CA PRO A 165 7.94 27.24 15.23
C PRO A 165 7.01 26.22 15.90
N GLU A 166 5.90 26.66 16.50
CA GLU A 166 4.89 25.79 17.08
C GLU A 166 4.24 24.90 16.01
N PHE A 167 3.83 25.48 14.87
CA PHE A 167 3.23 24.71 13.78
C PHE A 167 4.21 23.68 13.22
N ARG A 168 5.47 24.06 13.00
CA ARG A 168 6.52 23.14 12.53
C ARG A 168 6.73 21.97 13.49
N LYS A 169 6.72 22.24 14.80
CA LYS A 169 6.85 21.20 15.83
C LYS A 169 5.68 20.24 15.82
N GLU A 170 4.44 20.72 15.79
CA GLU A 170 3.25 19.87 15.76
C GLU A 170 3.16 19.08 14.46
N LEU A 171 3.49 19.67 13.31
CA LEU A 171 3.54 18.96 12.03
C LEU A 171 4.58 17.84 12.04
N ARG A 172 5.79 18.10 12.53
CA ARG A 172 6.83 17.07 12.71
C ARG A 172 6.36 15.93 13.61
N LYS A 173 5.62 16.26 14.68
CA LYS A 173 5.05 15.28 15.60
C LYS A 173 4.01 14.39 14.92
N VAL A 174 3.08 14.97 14.15
CA VAL A 174 2.08 14.22 13.38
C VAL A 174 2.74 13.27 12.37
N LEU A 175 3.73 13.76 11.62
CA LEU A 175 4.48 12.94 10.66
C LEU A 175 5.20 11.78 11.35
N ARG A 176 5.87 12.04 12.48
CA ARG A 176 6.54 11.00 13.27
C ARG A 176 5.54 9.94 13.74
N THR A 177 4.41 10.36 14.32
CA THR A 177 3.38 9.42 14.79
C THR A 177 2.80 8.58 13.66
N GLY A 178 2.55 9.19 12.49
CA GLY A 178 2.11 8.48 11.30
C GLY A 178 3.13 7.44 10.82
N LEU A 179 4.41 7.81 10.75
CA LEU A 179 5.49 6.90 10.35
C LEU A 179 5.66 5.73 11.33
N ILE A 180 5.55 5.97 12.65
CA ILE A 180 5.57 4.89 13.67
C ILE A 180 4.42 3.91 13.44
N ALA A 181 3.22 4.41 13.16
CA ALA A 181 2.06 3.55 12.90
C ALA A 181 2.25 2.70 11.63
N VAL A 182 2.80 3.29 10.56
CA VAL A 182 3.10 2.58 9.32
C VAL A 182 4.22 1.55 9.51
N GLU A 183 5.29 1.89 10.22
CA GLU A 183 6.37 0.96 10.56
C GLU A 183 5.84 -0.25 11.35
N ALA A 184 4.96 -0.01 12.33
CA ALA A 184 4.32 -1.07 13.09
C ALA A 184 3.45 -1.98 12.19
N GLU A 185 2.76 -1.43 11.20
CA GLU A 185 2.00 -2.21 10.21
C GLU A 185 2.92 -3.02 9.29
N LEU A 186 3.98 -2.42 8.77
CA LEU A 186 4.97 -3.09 7.93
C LEU A 186 5.67 -4.22 8.69
N ASN A 187 6.04 -3.99 9.95
CA ASN A 187 6.62 -5.00 10.83
C ASN A 187 5.62 -6.13 11.11
N ARG A 188 4.33 -5.84 11.27
CA ARG A 188 3.28 -6.86 11.43
C ARG A 188 3.14 -7.70 10.16
N SER A 189 3.11 -7.06 8.99
CA SER A 189 3.06 -7.75 7.69
C SER A 189 4.29 -8.65 7.50
N THR A 190 5.49 -8.11 7.73
CA THR A 190 6.75 -8.87 7.62
C THR A 190 6.79 -10.02 8.61
N SER A 191 6.34 -9.80 9.86
CA SER A 191 6.28 -10.86 10.88
C SER A 191 5.30 -11.96 10.51
N ALA A 192 4.13 -11.61 9.95
CA ALA A 192 3.16 -12.56 9.43
C ALA A 192 3.75 -13.38 8.26
N GLU A 193 4.49 -12.74 7.36
CA GLU A 193 5.20 -13.42 6.27
C GLU A 193 6.22 -14.42 6.79
N GLN A 194 7.06 -14.00 7.74
CA GLN A 194 8.05 -14.88 8.37
C GLN A 194 7.38 -16.03 9.13
N ALA A 195 6.23 -15.79 9.78
CA ALA A 195 5.46 -16.84 10.43
C ALA A 195 4.96 -17.88 9.41
N VAL A 196 4.39 -17.45 8.27
CA VAL A 196 3.95 -18.35 7.18
C VAL A 196 5.12 -19.14 6.61
N ILE A 197 6.26 -18.48 6.34
CA ILE A 197 7.48 -19.15 5.88
C ILE A 197 7.93 -20.21 6.90
N SER A 198 7.92 -19.87 8.19
CA SER A 198 8.30 -20.81 9.25
C SER A 198 7.36 -22.02 9.35
N ILE A 199 6.05 -21.82 9.16
CA ILE A 199 5.04 -22.88 9.15
C ILE A 199 5.25 -23.77 7.92
N GLY A 200 5.44 -23.18 6.74
CA GLY A 200 5.73 -23.91 5.51
C GLY A 200 6.98 -24.78 5.63
N SER A 201 8.07 -24.23 6.18
CA SER A 201 9.31 -24.98 6.42
C SER A 201 9.10 -26.16 7.38
N ARG A 202 8.37 -25.95 8.50
CA ARG A 202 8.04 -27.03 9.45
C ARG A 202 7.15 -28.10 8.82
N LEU A 203 6.15 -27.68 8.02
CA LEU A 203 5.28 -28.59 7.29
C LEU A 203 6.08 -29.41 6.29
N HIS A 204 7.02 -28.81 5.56
CA HIS A 204 7.86 -29.52 4.61
C HIS A 204 8.73 -30.59 5.30
N VAL A 205 9.35 -30.26 6.44
CA VAL A 205 10.11 -31.23 7.25
C VAL A 205 9.23 -32.37 7.75
N LEU A 206 8.02 -32.07 8.23
CA LEU A 206 7.08 -33.09 8.69
C LEU A 206 6.65 -34.01 7.56
N THR A 207 6.23 -33.44 6.43
CA THR A 207 5.83 -34.18 5.23
C THR A 207 6.96 -35.06 4.70
N GLY A 208 8.20 -34.56 4.69
CA GLY A 208 9.38 -35.36 4.34
C GLY A 208 9.59 -36.55 5.26
N LYS A 209 9.37 -36.40 6.58
CA LYS A 209 9.42 -37.52 7.54
C LYS A 209 8.32 -38.55 7.29
N ILE A 210 7.08 -38.10 7.04
CA ILE A 210 5.95 -39.00 6.77
C ILE A 210 6.26 -39.82 5.51
N ARG A 211 6.70 -39.18 4.43
CA ARG A 211 7.08 -39.86 3.20
C ARG A 211 8.24 -40.83 3.40
N GLY A 212 9.25 -40.45 4.21
CA GLY A 212 10.34 -41.35 4.57
C GLY A 212 9.84 -42.62 5.28
N ARG A 213 8.93 -42.48 6.24
CA ARG A 213 8.32 -43.63 6.93
C ARG A 213 7.47 -44.48 6.01
N LEU A 214 6.74 -43.82 5.11
CA LEU A 214 5.92 -44.50 4.11
C LEU A 214 6.77 -45.36 3.18
N HIS A 215 7.93 -44.85 2.75
CA HIS A 215 8.87 -45.58 1.93
C HIS A 215 9.50 -46.79 2.66
N GLU A 216 9.82 -46.64 3.95
CA GLU A 216 10.28 -47.74 4.79
C GLU A 216 9.22 -48.85 4.89
N MET A 217 7.96 -48.48 5.16
CA MET A 217 6.84 -49.42 5.20
C MET A 217 6.57 -50.08 3.83
N GLN A 218 6.75 -49.36 2.72
CA GLN A 218 6.66 -49.95 1.38
C GLN A 218 7.77 -50.99 1.15
N GLY A 219 8.99 -50.72 1.62
CA GLY A 219 10.10 -51.67 1.56
C GLY A 219 9.85 -52.94 2.40
N GLU A 220 9.30 -52.78 3.60
CA GLU A 220 9.02 -53.88 4.53
C GLU A 220 7.78 -54.70 4.15
N HIS A 221 6.70 -54.03 3.72
CA HIS A 221 5.37 -54.63 3.57
C HIS A 221 4.81 -54.58 2.14
N GLY A 222 5.58 -54.11 1.15
CA GLY A 222 5.14 -53.97 -0.24
C GLY A 222 4.75 -55.26 -0.95
N ARG A 223 4.99 -56.43 -0.34
CA ARG A 223 4.58 -57.74 -0.86
C ARG A 223 3.10 -58.04 -0.65
N LEU A 224 2.41 -57.33 0.26
CA LEU A 224 0.98 -57.49 0.52
C LEU A 224 0.20 -56.47 -0.33
N PRO A 225 -0.59 -56.90 -1.34
CA PRO A 225 -1.26 -55.98 -2.27
C PRO A 225 -2.15 -54.94 -1.59
N ALA A 226 -2.91 -55.35 -0.57
CA ALA A 226 -3.79 -54.43 0.17
C ALA A 226 -3.01 -53.36 0.96
N VAL A 227 -1.85 -53.72 1.52
CA VAL A 227 -0.99 -52.77 2.25
C VAL A 227 -0.29 -51.85 1.27
N ALA A 228 0.27 -52.40 0.19
CA ALA A 228 0.92 -51.62 -0.86
C ALA A 228 -0.02 -50.56 -1.46
N GLN A 229 -1.28 -50.93 -1.71
CA GLN A 229 -2.30 -50.01 -2.18
C GLN A 229 -2.57 -48.88 -1.17
N GLY A 230 -2.83 -49.21 0.11
CA GLY A 230 -3.09 -48.20 1.13
C GLY A 230 -1.89 -47.26 1.36
N LEU A 231 -0.66 -47.77 1.27
CA LEU A 231 0.54 -46.94 1.36
C LEU A 231 0.69 -46.03 0.13
N MET A 232 0.33 -46.50 -1.06
CA MET A 232 0.32 -45.68 -2.27
C MET A 232 -0.73 -44.56 -2.19
N GLU A 233 -1.95 -44.88 -1.75
CA GLU A 233 -3.02 -43.89 -1.54
C GLU A 233 -2.60 -42.81 -0.53
N LEU A 234 -1.88 -43.20 0.53
CA LEU A 234 -1.37 -42.26 1.53
C LEU A 234 -0.27 -41.33 0.95
N ASP A 235 0.66 -41.85 0.15
CA ASP A 235 1.72 -41.03 -0.47
C ASP A 235 1.09 -39.98 -1.40
N GLN A 236 0.09 -40.43 -2.15
CA GLN A 236 -0.70 -39.60 -3.05
C GLN A 236 -1.40 -38.44 -2.31
N ALA A 237 -2.03 -38.73 -1.16
CA ALA A 237 -2.73 -37.73 -0.36
C ALA A 237 -1.78 -36.68 0.25
N ILE A 238 -0.51 -37.03 0.45
CA ILE A 238 0.52 -36.16 1.04
C ILE A 238 1.15 -35.22 -0.02
N GLY A 239 1.13 -35.62 -1.30
CA GLY A 239 1.72 -34.88 -2.42
C GLY A 239 1.39 -33.39 -2.45
N PRO A 240 0.11 -32.99 -2.44
CA PRO A 240 -0.29 -31.58 -2.46
C PRO A 240 0.21 -30.77 -1.25
N ALA A 241 0.21 -31.37 -0.05
CA ALA A 241 0.72 -30.72 1.16
C ALA A 241 2.23 -30.47 1.09
N ASP A 242 2.99 -31.42 0.53
CA ASP A 242 4.42 -31.24 0.28
C ASP A 242 4.68 -30.13 -0.75
N CYS A 243 3.88 -30.10 -1.82
CA CYS A 243 3.96 -29.09 -2.87
C CYS A 243 3.74 -27.68 -2.31
N LEU A 244 2.70 -27.51 -1.49
CA LEU A 244 2.41 -26.24 -0.82
C LEU A 244 3.54 -25.81 0.11
N ALA A 245 4.05 -26.74 0.93
CA ALA A 245 5.13 -26.46 1.86
C ALA A 245 6.43 -26.04 1.14
N ALA A 246 6.80 -26.74 0.07
CA ALA A 246 7.94 -26.39 -0.77
C ALA A 246 7.76 -25.03 -1.47
N SER A 247 6.54 -24.71 -1.91
CA SER A 247 6.18 -23.45 -2.54
C SER A 247 6.38 -22.25 -1.61
N ILE A 248 5.93 -22.36 -0.36
CA ILE A 248 6.13 -21.35 0.67
C ILE A 248 7.63 -21.15 0.93
N GLY A 249 8.40 -22.24 0.99
CA GLY A 249 9.86 -22.17 1.13
C GLY A 249 10.53 -21.36 0.03
N VAL A 250 10.19 -21.63 -1.23
CA VAL A 250 10.73 -20.89 -2.39
C VAL A 250 10.37 -19.40 -2.34
N LEU A 251 9.12 -19.06 -1.98
CA LEU A 251 8.71 -17.66 -1.84
C LEU A 251 9.38 -16.96 -0.66
N GLY A 252 9.70 -17.71 0.40
CA GLY A 252 10.50 -17.24 1.53
C GLY A 252 12.00 -17.16 1.27
N GLY A 253 12.45 -17.33 0.02
CA GLY A 253 13.87 -17.27 -0.35
C GLY A 253 14.68 -18.50 0.08
N SER A 254 14.03 -19.60 0.46
CA SER A 254 14.73 -20.84 0.75
C SER A 254 15.20 -21.50 -0.54
N ASP A 255 16.51 -21.57 -0.69
CA ASP A 255 17.20 -22.13 -1.86
C ASP A 255 17.28 -23.67 -1.88
N ARG A 256 16.66 -24.34 -0.91
CA ARG A 256 16.76 -25.78 -0.70
C ARG A 256 15.38 -26.42 -0.57
N PRO A 257 14.76 -26.83 -1.67
CA PRO A 257 13.73 -27.84 -1.58
C PRO A 257 14.41 -29.16 -1.15
N GLY A 258 13.98 -29.69 0.00
CA GLY A 258 14.17 -31.06 0.47
C GLY A 258 15.55 -31.73 0.34
N ARG A 259 15.89 -32.23 -0.86
CA ARG A 259 16.85 -33.32 -1.04
C ARG A 259 17.94 -32.94 -2.05
N GLN A 260 19.20 -32.99 -1.62
CA GLN A 260 20.32 -32.87 -2.56
C GLN A 260 20.50 -34.20 -3.29
N TRP A 261 20.13 -34.22 -4.57
CA TRP A 261 20.40 -35.32 -5.48
C TRP A 261 21.87 -35.24 -5.90
N GLN A 262 22.65 -36.27 -5.60
CA GLN A 262 24.08 -36.33 -5.96
C GLN A 262 24.28 -36.77 -7.43
N GLU A 263 23.32 -37.52 -7.97
CA GLU A 263 23.36 -38.05 -9.33
C GLU A 263 22.24 -37.47 -10.20
N PRO A 264 22.50 -37.24 -11.50
CA PRO A 264 21.48 -36.79 -12.44
C PRO A 264 20.26 -37.73 -12.46
N GLN A 265 19.05 -37.18 -12.41
CA GLN A 265 17.81 -37.96 -12.41
C GLN A 265 17.14 -37.92 -13.77
N ARG A 266 16.59 -39.05 -14.24
CA ARG A 266 15.86 -39.11 -15.52
C ARG A 266 14.77 -38.02 -15.57
N LEU A 267 14.68 -37.29 -16.68
CA LEU A 267 13.63 -36.28 -16.88
C LEU A 267 12.22 -36.86 -16.68
N LEU A 268 12.00 -38.11 -17.11
CA LEU A 268 10.76 -38.84 -16.85
C LEU A 268 10.44 -38.94 -15.35
N SER A 269 11.45 -39.21 -14.52
CA SER A 269 11.29 -39.29 -13.06
C SER A 269 10.94 -37.92 -12.46
N VAL A 270 11.54 -36.84 -12.97
CA VAL A 270 11.24 -35.46 -12.53
C VAL A 270 9.81 -35.08 -12.87
N VAL A 271 9.35 -35.35 -14.09
CA VAL A 271 7.96 -35.08 -14.51
C VAL A 271 6.98 -35.92 -13.69
N ARG A 272 7.25 -37.22 -13.49
CA ARG A 272 6.43 -38.09 -12.63
C ARG A 272 6.39 -37.63 -11.17
N GLY A 273 7.50 -37.12 -10.65
CA GLY A 273 7.54 -36.51 -9.32
C GLY A 273 6.62 -35.30 -9.22
N GLY A 274 6.47 -34.52 -10.30
CA GLY A 274 5.52 -33.41 -10.38
C GLY A 274 4.07 -33.91 -10.39
N ILE A 275 3.79 -34.96 -11.17
CA ILE A 275 2.47 -35.61 -11.24
C ILE A 275 2.05 -36.16 -9.86
N GLY A 276 2.97 -36.76 -9.10
CA GLY A 276 2.67 -37.28 -7.76
C GLY A 276 2.33 -36.19 -6.71
N ARG A 277 2.46 -34.91 -7.05
CA ARG A 277 2.23 -33.77 -6.14
C ARG A 277 0.90 -33.05 -6.38
N ILE A 278 0.13 -33.45 -7.39
CA ILE A 278 -1.16 -32.82 -7.73
C ILE A 278 -2.32 -33.75 -7.37
N LYS A 279 -3.51 -33.17 -7.21
CA LYS A 279 -4.72 -33.93 -6.87
C LYS A 279 -5.22 -34.79 -8.03
N ASP A 280 -5.26 -34.21 -9.22
CA ASP A 280 -5.75 -34.82 -10.48
C ASP A 280 -4.63 -35.55 -11.25
N TYR A 281 -3.81 -36.32 -10.54
CA TYR A 281 -2.61 -36.96 -11.10
C TYR A 281 -2.90 -38.02 -12.17
N ASP A 282 -4.04 -38.70 -12.05
CA ASP A 282 -4.54 -39.74 -12.93
C ASP A 282 -4.92 -39.20 -14.32
N ARG A 283 -5.21 -37.91 -14.41
CA ARG A 283 -5.55 -37.22 -15.65
C ARG A 283 -4.33 -36.83 -16.49
N VAL A 284 -3.11 -36.99 -15.98
CA VAL A 284 -1.89 -36.59 -16.68
C VAL A 284 -1.33 -37.74 -17.52
N GLN A 285 -1.18 -37.51 -18.83
CA GLN A 285 -0.60 -38.47 -19.77
C GLN A 285 0.76 -38.00 -20.29
N VAL A 286 1.82 -38.69 -19.91
CA VAL A 286 3.18 -38.46 -20.44
C VAL A 286 3.36 -39.26 -21.72
N ARG A 287 3.52 -38.59 -22.87
CA ARG A 287 3.63 -39.26 -24.18
C ARG A 287 5.06 -39.51 -24.62
N ARG A 288 5.85 -38.47 -24.80
CA ARG A 288 7.24 -38.55 -25.28
C ARG A 288 8.08 -37.58 -24.47
N LEU A 289 9.18 -38.07 -23.89
CA LEU A 289 10.20 -37.26 -23.24
C LEU A 289 11.59 -37.73 -23.71
N PRO A 290 12.56 -36.83 -23.87
CA PRO A 290 13.94 -37.24 -24.17
C PRO A 290 14.56 -37.99 -22.99
N GLU A 291 15.41 -38.98 -23.28
CA GLU A 291 16.11 -39.77 -22.27
C GLU A 291 17.35 -39.03 -21.76
N LEU A 292 17.13 -37.96 -20.99
CA LEU A 292 18.19 -37.13 -20.41
C LEU A 292 18.14 -37.16 -18.88
N GLY A 293 19.31 -37.01 -18.26
CA GLY A 293 19.45 -36.80 -16.83
C GLY A 293 19.39 -35.30 -16.51
N VAL A 294 18.56 -34.91 -15.56
CA VAL A 294 18.46 -33.57 -14.99
C VAL A 294 19.47 -33.46 -13.85
N ASP A 295 20.25 -32.38 -13.86
CA ASP A 295 21.21 -32.07 -12.81
C ASP A 295 20.55 -32.05 -11.42
N GLY A 296 21.22 -32.64 -10.44
CA GLY A 296 20.68 -32.89 -9.11
C GLY A 296 20.25 -31.61 -8.37
N GLY A 297 20.93 -30.50 -8.63
CA GLY A 297 20.57 -29.19 -8.09
C GLY A 297 19.25 -28.62 -8.64
N LEU A 298 18.80 -29.08 -9.81
CA LEU A 298 17.56 -28.62 -10.45
C LEU A 298 16.38 -29.58 -10.26
N VAL A 299 16.62 -30.85 -9.93
CA VAL A 299 15.57 -31.89 -9.84
C VAL A 299 14.34 -31.43 -9.06
N ASP A 300 14.52 -31.05 -7.80
CA ASP A 300 13.39 -30.68 -6.93
C ASP A 300 12.68 -29.40 -7.40
N HIS A 301 13.44 -28.43 -7.93
CA HIS A 301 12.92 -27.17 -8.48
C HIS A 301 12.10 -27.41 -9.76
N LEU A 302 12.60 -28.22 -10.69
CA LEU A 302 11.87 -28.57 -11.91
C LEU A 302 10.65 -29.43 -11.59
N THR A 303 10.76 -30.34 -10.61
CA THR A 303 9.61 -31.11 -10.12
C THR A 303 8.51 -30.18 -9.58
N LEU A 304 8.89 -29.12 -8.86
CA LEU A 304 7.95 -28.13 -8.32
C LEU A 304 7.33 -27.26 -9.44
N ILE A 305 8.11 -26.84 -10.45
CA ILE A 305 7.58 -26.14 -11.64
C ILE A 305 6.55 -27.01 -12.35
N CYS A 306 6.89 -28.28 -12.62
CA CYS A 306 5.98 -29.22 -13.26
C CYS A 306 4.70 -29.39 -12.43
N ALA A 307 4.80 -29.57 -11.10
CA ALA A 307 3.63 -29.72 -10.24
C ALA A 307 2.66 -28.53 -10.38
N HIS A 308 3.15 -27.29 -10.31
CA HIS A 308 2.30 -26.09 -10.44
C HIS A 308 1.66 -25.92 -11.81
N LEU A 309 2.41 -26.21 -12.87
CA LEU A 309 1.88 -26.09 -14.23
C LEU A 309 0.87 -27.19 -14.55
N LEU A 310 1.09 -28.41 -14.05
CA LEU A 310 0.17 -29.53 -14.21
C LEU A 310 -1.10 -29.33 -13.39
N ASP A 311 -0.99 -28.84 -12.15
CA ASP A 311 -2.15 -28.54 -11.31
C ASP A 311 -3.04 -27.46 -11.96
N ASN A 312 -2.42 -26.40 -12.48
CA ASN A 312 -3.14 -25.38 -13.25
C ASN A 312 -3.80 -25.97 -14.51
N ALA A 313 -3.07 -26.75 -15.31
CA ALA A 313 -3.62 -27.37 -16.52
C ALA A 313 -4.81 -28.29 -16.20
N ALA A 314 -4.73 -29.09 -15.14
CA ALA A 314 -5.79 -30.00 -14.70
C ALA A 314 -7.01 -29.23 -14.17
N ARG A 315 -6.79 -28.11 -13.46
CA ARG A 315 -7.84 -27.25 -12.90
C ARG A 315 -8.64 -26.52 -13.97
N TYR A 316 -8.00 -26.10 -15.07
CA TYR A 316 -8.66 -25.39 -16.17
C TYR A 316 -9.20 -26.33 -17.27
N SER A 317 -8.84 -27.61 -17.22
CA SER A 317 -9.36 -28.64 -18.13
C SER A 317 -10.67 -29.25 -17.62
N PRO A 318 -11.63 -29.59 -18.51
CA PRO A 318 -12.79 -30.39 -18.16
C PRO A 318 -12.38 -31.72 -17.50
N PRO A 319 -13.13 -32.25 -16.52
CA PRO A 319 -12.75 -33.45 -15.75
C PRO A 319 -12.63 -34.72 -16.61
N THR A 320 -13.25 -34.75 -17.80
CA THR A 320 -13.19 -35.88 -18.74
C THR A 320 -11.97 -35.86 -19.66
N GLU A 321 -11.28 -34.72 -19.78
CA GLU A 321 -10.17 -34.56 -20.71
C GLU A 321 -8.81 -34.69 -20.00
N PRO A 322 -7.83 -35.36 -20.64
CA PRO A 322 -6.50 -35.54 -20.08
C PRO A 322 -5.59 -34.32 -20.32
N VAL A 323 -4.63 -34.12 -19.43
CA VAL A 323 -3.52 -33.18 -19.61
C VAL A 323 -2.35 -33.92 -20.25
N ILE A 324 -1.88 -33.46 -21.40
CA ILE A 324 -0.83 -34.14 -22.16
C ILE A 324 0.52 -33.48 -21.90
N VAL A 325 1.52 -34.29 -21.54
CA VAL A 325 2.91 -33.83 -21.37
C VAL A 325 3.79 -34.44 -22.46
N THR A 326 4.49 -33.56 -23.18
CA THR A 326 5.50 -33.94 -24.17
C THR A 326 6.79 -33.18 -23.93
N GLY A 327 7.90 -33.70 -24.46
CA GLY A 327 9.19 -33.08 -24.36
C GLY A 327 10.02 -33.36 -25.60
N LYS A 328 10.81 -32.37 -25.99
CA LYS A 328 11.73 -32.43 -27.13
C LYS A 328 12.97 -31.61 -26.83
N GLU A 329 14.11 -32.03 -27.37
CA GLU A 329 15.29 -31.18 -27.41
C GLU A 329 15.07 -30.04 -28.40
N VAL A 330 15.47 -28.84 -28.00
CA VAL A 330 15.37 -27.60 -28.78
C VAL A 330 16.74 -26.91 -28.77
N PRO A 331 17.03 -25.99 -29.72
CA PRO A 331 18.35 -25.34 -29.78
C PRO A 331 18.80 -24.67 -28.46
N ASN A 332 17.84 -24.25 -27.64
CA ASN A 332 18.09 -23.57 -26.37
C ASN A 332 17.99 -24.48 -25.13
N GLY A 333 17.97 -25.81 -25.30
CA GLY A 333 17.90 -26.79 -24.21
C GLY A 333 16.82 -27.85 -24.41
N VAL A 334 16.01 -28.11 -23.39
CA VAL A 334 14.89 -29.07 -23.48
C VAL A 334 13.58 -28.33 -23.29
N GLY A 335 12.69 -28.44 -24.27
CA GLY A 335 11.33 -27.91 -24.19
C GLY A 335 10.39 -28.98 -23.65
N ILE A 336 9.74 -28.69 -22.52
CA ILE A 336 8.66 -29.49 -21.95
C ILE A 336 7.37 -28.76 -22.26
N GLU A 337 6.44 -29.42 -22.94
CA GLU A 337 5.17 -28.87 -23.36
C GLU A 337 4.04 -29.57 -22.60
N ILE A 338 3.22 -28.77 -21.91
CA ILE A 338 2.04 -29.20 -21.14
C ILE A 338 0.81 -28.64 -21.84
N GLN A 339 -0.05 -29.52 -22.34
CA GLN A 339 -1.23 -29.15 -23.10
C GLN A 339 -2.49 -29.49 -22.29
N ASP A 340 -3.34 -28.48 -22.14
CA ASP A 340 -4.66 -28.59 -21.54
C ASP A 340 -5.76 -28.55 -22.62
N ALA A 341 -6.94 -29.06 -22.26
CA ALA A 341 -8.15 -29.08 -23.11
C ALA A 341 -9.23 -28.13 -22.57
N GLY A 342 -8.80 -27.05 -21.90
CA GLY A 342 -9.67 -26.02 -21.35
C GLY A 342 -10.27 -25.09 -22.40
N LYS A 343 -10.76 -23.93 -21.97
CA LYS A 343 -11.32 -22.88 -22.86
C LYS A 343 -10.25 -21.96 -23.46
N GLY A 344 -8.97 -22.19 -23.14
CA GLY A 344 -7.87 -21.28 -23.44
C GLY A 344 -7.88 -20.01 -22.58
N LEU A 345 -6.78 -19.25 -22.60
CA LEU A 345 -6.67 -17.95 -21.94
C LEU A 345 -6.98 -16.81 -22.93
N SER A 346 -7.73 -15.80 -22.48
CA SER A 346 -7.81 -14.52 -23.21
C SER A 346 -6.45 -13.82 -23.21
N ASP A 347 -6.23 -12.92 -24.16
CA ASP A 347 -4.95 -12.19 -24.27
C ASP A 347 -4.66 -11.35 -23.01
N GLU A 348 -5.67 -10.78 -22.35
CA GLU A 348 -5.45 -10.08 -21.08
C GLU A 348 -4.98 -11.04 -19.98
N LYS A 349 -5.57 -12.24 -19.92
CA LYS A 349 -5.17 -13.25 -18.93
C LYS A 349 -3.78 -13.82 -19.22
N LYS A 350 -3.41 -13.98 -20.49
CA LYS A 350 -2.03 -14.35 -20.88
C LYS A 350 -1.04 -13.28 -20.42
N GLN A 351 -1.34 -12.00 -20.62
CA GLN A 351 -0.51 -10.89 -20.14
C GLN A 351 -0.41 -10.87 -18.61
N GLN A 352 -1.52 -11.10 -17.89
CA GLN A 352 -1.52 -11.18 -16.42
C GLN A 352 -0.70 -12.37 -15.90
N ALA A 353 -0.78 -13.52 -16.57
CA ALA A 353 0.02 -14.70 -16.24
C ALA A 353 1.52 -14.44 -16.46
N LEU A 354 1.88 -13.79 -17.57
CA LEU A 354 3.25 -13.36 -17.86
C LEU A 354 3.75 -12.34 -16.84
N ALA A 355 2.95 -11.32 -16.49
CA ALA A 355 3.31 -10.35 -15.46
C ALA A 355 3.52 -10.99 -14.08
N SER A 356 2.77 -12.05 -13.77
CA SER A 356 2.95 -12.87 -12.55
C SER A 356 4.26 -13.66 -12.59
N LEU A 357 4.63 -14.22 -13.75
CA LEU A 357 5.92 -14.88 -13.98
C LEU A 357 7.11 -13.92 -13.95
N ASP A 358 6.92 -12.64 -14.31
CA ASP A 358 7.97 -11.62 -14.26
C ASP A 358 8.15 -11.03 -12.85
N GLY A 359 7.19 -11.26 -11.95
CA GLY A 359 7.19 -10.70 -10.60
C GLY A 359 6.76 -9.23 -10.56
N VAL A 360 6.10 -8.75 -11.61
CA VAL A 360 5.58 -7.38 -11.76
C VAL A 360 4.14 -7.25 -11.24
N ALA A 361 3.47 -8.37 -10.97
CA ALA A 361 2.14 -8.39 -10.38
C ALA A 361 2.10 -7.70 -9.00
N ALA A 362 1.10 -6.83 -8.79
CA ALA A 362 0.99 -5.97 -7.62
C ALA A 362 0.81 -6.75 -6.31
N GLY A 363 1.58 -6.36 -5.29
CA GLY A 363 1.54 -6.93 -3.93
C GLY A 363 2.93 -7.34 -3.44
N PRO A 364 3.67 -6.48 -2.73
CA PRO A 364 4.91 -6.89 -2.09
C PRO A 364 4.59 -8.02 -1.07
N GLY A 365 5.32 -9.13 -1.17
CA GLY A 365 5.27 -10.21 -0.20
C GLY A 365 4.12 -11.22 -0.36
N LEU A 366 3.83 -11.99 0.70
CA LEU A 366 2.79 -13.03 0.71
C LEU A 366 1.38 -12.44 0.82
N GLY A 367 1.26 -11.14 1.14
CA GLY A 367 0.00 -10.41 1.39
C GLY A 367 -0.94 -10.19 0.19
N GLY A 368 -0.69 -10.82 -0.96
CA GLY A 368 -1.56 -10.78 -2.15
C GLY A 368 -1.98 -12.16 -2.66
N LEU A 369 -1.71 -13.22 -1.89
CA LEU A 369 -2.04 -14.61 -2.25
C LEU A 369 -3.51 -14.92 -1.96
N SER A 370 -4.44 -14.26 -2.68
CA SER A 370 -5.88 -14.49 -2.49
C SER A 370 -6.43 -15.65 -3.33
N GLU A 371 -5.64 -16.22 -4.25
CA GLU A 371 -6.08 -17.33 -5.11
C GLU A 371 -4.93 -18.33 -5.31
N ASP A 372 -5.19 -19.63 -5.11
CA ASP A 372 -4.21 -20.72 -5.26
C ASP A 372 -3.47 -20.70 -6.62
N ALA A 373 -4.14 -20.22 -7.68
CA ALA A 373 -3.57 -20.11 -9.02
C ALA A 373 -2.43 -19.06 -9.12
N HIS A 374 -2.52 -17.97 -8.34
CA HIS A 374 -1.49 -16.92 -8.31
C HIS A 374 -0.25 -17.36 -7.55
N LEU A 375 -0.39 -18.23 -6.54
CA LEU A 375 0.74 -18.80 -5.81
C LEU A 375 1.64 -19.61 -6.74
N GLY A 376 1.06 -20.53 -7.51
CA GLY A 376 1.82 -21.43 -8.38
C GLY A 376 2.61 -20.69 -9.45
N LEU A 377 1.97 -19.72 -10.13
CA LEU A 377 2.68 -18.91 -11.14
C LEU A 377 3.79 -18.04 -10.53
N ARG A 378 3.62 -17.50 -9.31
CA ARG A 378 4.69 -16.75 -8.63
C ARG A 378 5.89 -17.63 -8.27
N VAL A 379 5.66 -18.87 -7.84
CA VAL A 379 6.73 -19.85 -7.59
C VAL A 379 7.45 -20.20 -8.88
N VAL A 380 6.69 -20.52 -9.94
CA VAL A 380 7.26 -20.81 -11.27
C VAL A 380 8.08 -19.63 -11.78
N GLY A 381 7.59 -18.40 -11.67
CA GLY A 381 8.32 -17.19 -12.06
C GLY A 381 9.62 -16.99 -11.29
N THR A 382 9.57 -17.14 -9.96
CA THR A 382 10.75 -17.05 -9.09
C THR A 382 11.84 -18.06 -9.50
N LEU A 383 11.46 -19.32 -9.69
CA LEU A 383 12.40 -20.37 -10.13
C LEU A 383 12.88 -20.15 -11.57
N SER A 384 12.00 -19.70 -12.45
CA SER A 384 12.31 -19.45 -13.85
C SER A 384 13.39 -18.38 -14.00
N ARG A 385 13.23 -17.25 -13.31
CA ARG A 385 14.23 -16.18 -13.29
C ARG A 385 15.56 -16.65 -12.68
N LYS A 386 15.50 -17.40 -11.58
CA LYS A 386 16.69 -17.89 -10.88
C LYS A 386 17.54 -18.85 -11.71
N TYR A 387 16.90 -19.79 -12.41
CA TYR A 387 17.59 -20.83 -13.19
C TYR A 387 17.67 -20.51 -14.69
N GLY A 388 17.14 -19.38 -15.15
CA GLY A 388 17.10 -19.03 -16.57
C GLY A 388 16.19 -19.95 -17.40
N ILE A 389 15.16 -20.51 -16.77
CA ILE A 389 14.11 -21.29 -17.45
C ILE A 389 13.13 -20.31 -18.07
N ARG A 390 12.72 -20.55 -19.31
CA ARG A 390 11.71 -19.72 -19.99
C ARG A 390 10.38 -20.43 -20.00
N VAL A 391 9.33 -19.74 -19.61
CA VAL A 391 7.95 -20.25 -19.63
C VAL A 391 7.14 -19.37 -20.58
N THR A 392 6.44 -20.00 -21.52
CA THR A 392 5.61 -19.30 -22.51
C THR A 392 4.26 -19.97 -22.63
N PHE A 393 3.22 -19.17 -22.87
CA PHE A 393 1.86 -19.64 -23.09
C PHE A 393 1.52 -19.51 -24.57
N ALA A 394 0.96 -20.55 -25.15
CA ALA A 394 0.47 -20.61 -26.52
C ALA A 394 -0.94 -21.23 -26.52
N ASP A 395 -1.69 -21.05 -27.60
CA ASP A 395 -2.98 -21.71 -27.76
C ASP A 395 -2.76 -23.19 -28.12
N SER A 396 -3.51 -24.08 -27.46
CA SER A 396 -3.44 -25.52 -27.76
C SER A 396 -4.30 -25.84 -28.99
N PRO A 397 -3.92 -26.87 -29.78
CA PRO A 397 -4.75 -27.36 -30.89
C PRO A 397 -6.16 -27.82 -30.50
N TRP A 398 -6.42 -28.04 -29.20
CA TRP A 398 -7.69 -28.57 -28.66
C TRP A 398 -8.51 -27.50 -27.93
N LEU A 399 -8.42 -26.22 -28.36
CA LEU A 399 -9.09 -25.07 -27.75
C LEU A 399 -8.65 -24.70 -26.32
N GLY A 400 -7.62 -25.36 -25.78
CA GLY A 400 -7.05 -25.08 -24.46
C GLY A 400 -5.78 -24.24 -24.50
N THR A 401 -4.95 -24.36 -23.47
CA THR A 401 -3.65 -23.70 -23.37
C THR A 401 -2.52 -24.71 -23.52
N SER A 402 -1.47 -24.34 -24.25
CA SER A 402 -0.18 -25.01 -24.25
C SER A 402 0.83 -24.17 -23.48
N VAL A 403 1.43 -24.74 -22.44
CA VAL A 403 2.53 -24.13 -21.70
C VAL A 403 3.82 -24.80 -22.12
N VAL A 404 4.76 -24.00 -22.65
CA VAL A 404 6.09 -24.47 -23.03
C VAL A 404 7.12 -23.96 -22.04
N VAL A 405 7.80 -24.90 -21.38
CA VAL A 405 8.89 -24.67 -20.42
C VAL A 405 10.21 -25.06 -21.08
N VAL A 406 11.08 -24.08 -21.34
CA VAL A 406 12.40 -24.30 -21.93
C VAL A 406 13.47 -24.23 -20.85
N VAL A 407 14.04 -25.40 -20.53
CA VAL A 407 15.12 -25.53 -19.54
C VAL A 407 16.47 -25.52 -20.26
N PRO A 408 17.45 -24.68 -19.85
CA PRO A 408 18.76 -24.59 -20.51
C PRO A 408 19.54 -25.91 -20.54
N HIS A 409 20.30 -26.14 -21.61
CA HIS A 409 21.05 -27.39 -21.82
C HIS A 409 22.06 -27.71 -20.69
N LYS A 410 22.60 -26.70 -20.02
CA LYS A 410 23.56 -26.85 -18.90
C LYS A 410 23.03 -27.64 -17.70
N TYR A 411 21.71 -27.86 -17.62
CA TYR A 411 21.07 -28.64 -16.56
C TYR A 411 20.77 -30.08 -16.99
N PHE A 412 21.21 -30.49 -18.18
CA PHE A 412 21.02 -31.84 -18.69
C PHE A 412 22.35 -32.53 -18.95
N SER A 413 22.39 -33.82 -18.63
CA SER A 413 23.54 -34.70 -18.84
C SER A 413 23.07 -36.00 -19.48
N ALA A 414 23.95 -36.67 -20.22
CA ALA A 414 23.70 -38.04 -20.63
C ALA A 414 23.52 -38.91 -19.38
N LEU A 415 22.53 -39.79 -19.40
CA LEU A 415 22.30 -40.70 -18.29
C LEU A 415 23.49 -41.68 -18.19
N PRO A 416 23.96 -42.01 -16.97
CA PRO A 416 24.93 -43.09 -16.81
C PRO A 416 24.33 -44.38 -17.36
N THR A 417 24.91 -44.92 -18.42
CA THR A 417 24.59 -46.27 -18.89
C THR A 417 25.02 -47.22 -17.78
N ALA A 418 24.07 -47.81 -17.07
CA ALA A 418 24.37 -48.92 -16.18
C ALA A 418 25.10 -49.99 -17.02
N PRO A 419 26.32 -50.42 -16.63
CA PRO A 419 26.98 -51.49 -17.36
C PRO A 419 26.08 -52.71 -17.28
N VAL A 420 25.58 -53.15 -18.43
CA VAL A 420 24.96 -54.47 -18.56
C VAL A 420 26.05 -55.45 -18.17
N ALA A 421 25.93 -56.03 -16.97
CA ALA A 421 26.80 -57.09 -16.52
C ALA A 421 26.63 -58.28 -17.47
N GLY A 422 27.55 -58.40 -18.43
CA GLY A 422 27.67 -59.61 -19.24
C GLY A 422 28.01 -60.80 -18.33
N PRO A 423 27.63 -62.05 -18.70
CA PRO A 423 27.91 -63.22 -17.89
C PRO A 423 29.43 -63.41 -17.78
N ARG A 424 29.99 -63.24 -16.57
CA ARG A 424 31.41 -63.51 -16.32
C ARG A 424 31.61 -65.02 -16.12
N PRO A 425 32.45 -65.70 -16.91
CA PRO A 425 32.81 -67.09 -16.65
C PRO A 425 33.71 -67.16 -15.41
N ALA A 426 33.45 -68.14 -14.54
CA ALA A 426 34.26 -68.46 -13.37
C ALA A 426 35.64 -68.98 -13.78
N ALA A 427 36.71 -68.44 -13.19
CA ALA A 427 38.06 -69.00 -13.31
C ALA A 427 38.89 -68.74 -12.03
N VAL A 428 38.93 -69.78 -11.18
CA VAL A 428 40.07 -70.39 -10.48
C VAL A 428 41.26 -69.50 -10.05
N ALA A 429 41.52 -69.50 -8.73
CA ALA A 429 42.73 -68.98 -8.08
C ALA A 429 43.97 -69.87 -8.32
N PRO A 430 45.18 -69.30 -8.20
CA PRO A 430 46.20 -69.97 -7.38
C PRO A 430 46.97 -69.02 -6.44
N ALA A 431 47.59 -69.64 -5.44
CA ALA A 431 48.26 -69.05 -4.30
C ALA A 431 49.80 -68.97 -4.45
N ALA A 432 50.37 -67.97 -3.77
CA ALA A 432 51.56 -67.98 -2.92
C ALA A 432 53.03 -67.98 -3.47
N GLU A 433 53.82 -67.15 -2.76
CA GLU A 433 55.25 -67.24 -2.37
C GLU A 433 56.37 -66.52 -3.13
N GLY A 434 57.15 -65.70 -2.38
CA GLY A 434 58.57 -65.39 -2.66
C GLY A 434 59.03 -63.94 -2.39
N THR A 435 59.88 -63.72 -1.39
CA THR A 435 60.44 -62.45 -0.82
C THR A 435 62.00 -62.56 -0.82
N PRO A 436 62.91 -61.57 -0.52
CA PRO A 436 63.06 -60.10 -0.79
C PRO A 436 64.51 -59.59 -1.20
N ALA A 437 64.61 -58.25 -1.40
CA ALA A 437 65.67 -57.25 -0.98
C ALA A 437 67.01 -57.07 -1.79
N PRO A 438 67.80 -55.96 -1.63
CA PRO A 438 67.58 -54.61 -1.02
C PRO A 438 68.16 -53.40 -1.84
N SER A 439 67.88 -52.15 -1.43
CA SER A 439 68.81 -51.01 -1.62
C SER A 439 68.60 -49.91 -0.56
N GLU A 440 69.70 -49.46 0.02
CA GLU A 440 69.83 -48.52 1.14
C GLU A 440 69.80 -47.04 0.69
N GLY A 441 69.49 -46.10 1.61
CA GLY A 441 69.91 -44.71 1.40
C GLY A 441 69.28 -43.59 2.22
N ARG A 442 69.76 -43.43 3.47
CA ARG A 442 70.09 -42.14 4.14
C ARG A 442 69.02 -41.40 4.97
N ALA A 443 69.38 -41.22 6.25
CA ALA A 443 68.71 -40.46 7.31
C ALA A 443 68.93 -38.94 7.24
N THR A 444 68.09 -38.15 7.93
CA THR A 444 68.46 -36.99 8.79
C THR A 444 67.26 -36.49 9.65
N THR A 445 67.38 -36.68 10.96
CA THR A 445 66.91 -35.93 12.18
C THR A 445 65.52 -35.27 12.33
N ALA A 446 64.91 -35.55 13.50
CA ALA A 446 63.65 -35.04 14.10
C ALA A 446 63.78 -33.64 14.77
N PRO A 447 62.69 -33.02 15.32
CA PRO A 447 62.14 -33.41 16.63
C PRO A 447 60.59 -33.44 16.76
N GLU A 448 60.10 -34.29 17.67
CA GLU A 448 58.68 -34.47 18.08
C GLU A 448 58.15 -33.36 19.01
N PRO A 449 56.81 -33.23 19.10
CA PRO A 449 56.17 -33.25 20.41
C PRO A 449 54.99 -34.24 20.53
N ASP A 450 55.03 -35.01 21.62
CA ASP A 450 54.05 -35.86 22.33
C ASP A 450 52.63 -36.05 21.74
N THR A 451 52.35 -37.30 21.36
CA THR A 451 51.02 -37.86 21.09
C THR A 451 50.78 -39.12 21.94
N THR A 452 49.56 -39.31 22.46
CA THR A 452 49.13 -40.64 22.94
C THR A 452 48.81 -41.56 21.76
N ALA A 453 48.85 -42.88 21.97
CA ALA A 453 48.89 -43.99 21.00
C ALA A 453 47.76 -44.12 19.94
N GLY A 454 47.04 -43.03 19.59
CA GLY A 454 45.99 -42.98 18.58
C GLY A 454 45.88 -41.65 17.80
N GLY A 455 46.92 -40.80 17.78
CA GLY A 455 47.13 -39.82 16.69
C GLY A 455 46.03 -38.78 16.36
N LEU A 456 45.24 -38.30 17.33
CA LEU A 456 44.21 -37.27 17.12
C LEU A 456 44.35 -36.06 18.08
N PRO A 457 44.25 -34.80 17.59
CA PRO A 457 44.33 -33.61 18.44
C PRO A 457 43.10 -33.40 19.34
N LYS A 458 43.30 -33.22 20.66
CA LYS A 458 42.24 -32.93 21.65
C LYS A 458 41.73 -31.48 21.52
N ARG A 459 40.50 -31.31 21.01
CA ARG A 459 39.76 -30.04 21.08
C ARG A 459 38.81 -30.04 22.29
N ARG A 460 39.03 -29.13 23.24
CA ARG A 460 38.12 -28.86 24.37
C ARG A 460 36.83 -28.20 23.86
N ARG A 461 35.67 -28.67 24.33
CA ARG A 461 34.40 -27.93 24.28
C ARG A 461 33.84 -27.81 25.68
N SER A 462 33.48 -26.59 26.08
CA SER A 462 32.57 -26.34 27.20
C SER A 462 31.14 -26.44 26.69
N SER A 463 30.27 -27.06 27.48
CA SER A 463 28.82 -27.07 27.24
C SER A 463 28.12 -26.77 28.56
N ALA A 464 27.44 -25.63 28.60
CA ALA A 464 26.56 -25.19 29.66
C ALA A 464 25.19 -25.89 29.57
N HIS A 465 24.59 -26.08 30.74
CA HIS A 465 23.28 -26.67 31.03
C HIS A 465 22.09 -25.78 30.59
N GLY A 466 20.95 -26.42 30.30
CA GLY A 466 19.60 -25.85 30.36
C GLY A 466 18.50 -26.88 30.01
N PRO A 467 17.34 -26.92 30.70
CA PRO A 467 16.57 -28.15 30.91
C PRO A 467 15.34 -28.36 30.01
N ARG A 468 14.93 -29.62 29.96
CA ARG A 468 13.69 -30.18 29.40
C ARG A 468 12.50 -29.90 30.34
N GLU A 469 11.37 -29.49 29.77
CA GLU A 469 10.04 -29.69 30.37
C GLU A 469 9.18 -30.56 29.44
N THR A 470 8.34 -31.35 30.09
CA THR A 470 7.59 -32.49 29.59
C THR A 470 6.12 -32.13 29.83
N GLU A 471 5.26 -32.24 28.82
CA GLU A 471 3.82 -32.23 29.09
C GLU A 471 3.11 -33.22 28.15
N ALA A 472 2.49 -34.20 28.80
CA ALA A 472 1.67 -35.24 28.22
C ALA A 472 0.20 -34.84 28.38
N VAL A 473 -0.60 -35.00 27.34
CA VAL A 473 -2.06 -34.99 27.44
C VAL A 473 -2.58 -36.22 26.70
N ALA A 474 -3.34 -37.03 27.44
CA ALA A 474 -4.00 -38.24 26.98
C ALA A 474 -5.51 -38.01 26.78
N ALA A 475 -6.03 -38.74 25.79
CA ALA A 475 -7.39 -39.30 25.65
C ALA A 475 -8.60 -38.37 25.43
N ALA A 476 -9.30 -38.61 24.31
CA ALA A 476 -10.74 -38.91 24.28
C ALA A 476 -11.17 -39.44 22.89
N ALA A 477 -11.84 -40.60 22.87
CA ALA A 477 -12.58 -41.15 21.74
C ALA A 477 -14.09 -40.98 21.96
N PRO A 478 -14.91 -41.00 20.89
CA PRO A 478 -16.12 -41.84 20.92
C PRO A 478 -16.43 -42.57 19.58
N PRO A 479 -17.45 -43.47 19.57
CA PRO A 479 -17.56 -44.56 18.61
C PRO A 479 -18.67 -44.37 17.55
N GLY A 480 -18.72 -45.27 16.57
CA GLY A 480 -19.91 -45.52 15.74
C GLY A 480 -19.55 -45.93 14.31
N GLY A 481 -19.79 -47.20 13.98
CA GLY A 481 -19.50 -47.76 12.66
C GLY A 481 -20.57 -47.46 11.62
N GLU A 482 -20.20 -47.56 10.36
CA GLU A 482 -21.12 -47.85 9.26
C GLU A 482 -20.37 -48.42 8.05
N THR A 483 -21.15 -49.12 7.24
CA THR A 483 -20.84 -50.21 6.33
C THR A 483 -20.15 -49.80 5.03
N VAL A 484 -19.20 -50.63 4.58
CA VAL A 484 -18.56 -50.59 3.25
C VAL A 484 -19.46 -51.26 2.21
N PRO A 485 -19.67 -50.66 1.02
CA PRO A 485 -20.05 -51.40 -0.18
C PRO A 485 -18.86 -51.58 -1.14
N ALA A 486 -18.95 -52.65 -1.92
CA ALA A 486 -17.89 -53.33 -2.66
C ALA A 486 -17.30 -52.57 -3.87
N ARG A 487 -16.01 -52.83 -4.13
CA ARG A 487 -15.29 -52.56 -5.38
C ARG A 487 -15.72 -53.54 -6.49
N PRO A 488 -15.67 -53.14 -7.77
CA PRO A 488 -15.50 -54.07 -8.88
C PRO A 488 -14.01 -54.22 -9.26
N ASP A 489 -13.60 -55.48 -9.47
CA ASP A 489 -12.28 -55.91 -9.94
C ASP A 489 -12.05 -55.58 -11.42
N VAL A 490 -10.88 -55.04 -11.77
CA VAL A 490 -10.25 -55.11 -13.11
C VAL A 490 -8.71 -55.22 -12.93
N PRO A 491 -8.01 -56.12 -13.65
CA PRO A 491 -6.66 -56.58 -13.27
C PRO A 491 -5.51 -55.68 -13.80
N PRO A 492 -4.34 -55.63 -13.12
CA PRO A 492 -3.17 -54.93 -13.63
C PRO A 492 -2.18 -55.90 -14.26
N ASP A 493 -1.85 -55.70 -15.53
CA ASP A 493 -0.58 -56.16 -16.09
C ASP A 493 0.03 -55.02 -16.94
N ALA A 494 1.35 -54.83 -16.76
CA ALA A 494 2.26 -53.97 -17.53
C ALA A 494 2.59 -52.53 -17.03
N SER A 495 2.75 -52.30 -15.72
CA SER A 495 3.33 -51.02 -15.22
C SER A 495 4.35 -51.12 -14.07
N PHE A 496 5.02 -52.27 -13.86
CA PHE A 496 5.86 -52.47 -12.65
C PHE A 496 7.38 -52.65 -12.88
N THR A 497 7.90 -52.46 -14.09
CA THR A 497 9.34 -52.65 -14.35
C THR A 497 10.20 -51.40 -14.11
N GLY A 498 9.60 -50.23 -13.84
CA GLY A 498 10.34 -48.97 -13.68
C GLY A 498 10.78 -48.62 -12.25
N LEU A 499 10.17 -49.21 -11.22
CA LEU A 499 10.38 -48.84 -9.82
C LEU A 499 11.42 -49.72 -9.10
N ALA A 500 11.67 -50.94 -9.59
CA ALA A 500 12.65 -51.85 -9.01
C ALA A 500 14.11 -51.41 -9.27
N ALA A 501 14.37 -50.64 -10.32
CA ALA A 501 15.70 -50.11 -10.64
C ALA A 501 16.19 -49.04 -9.64
N PHE A 502 15.34 -48.53 -8.77
CA PHE A 502 15.69 -47.55 -7.73
C PHE A 502 16.26 -48.21 -6.46
N ALA A 503 16.07 -49.53 -6.26
CA ALA A 503 16.36 -50.21 -5.00
C ALA A 503 17.77 -50.80 -4.88
N THR A 504 18.56 -50.93 -5.96
CA THR A 504 19.81 -51.72 -5.95
C THR A 504 21.11 -50.94 -6.14
N ALA A 505 21.10 -49.61 -6.21
CA ALA A 505 22.33 -48.82 -6.45
C ALA A 505 23.11 -48.43 -5.17
N GLY A 506 23.05 -49.20 -4.07
CA GLY A 506 23.70 -48.74 -2.82
C GLY A 506 23.99 -49.76 -1.72
N ARG A 507 23.99 -51.07 -1.97
CA ARG A 507 24.44 -52.05 -0.97
C ARG A 507 25.22 -53.19 -1.61
N GLU A 508 26.53 -53.21 -1.39
CA GLU A 508 27.28 -54.48 -1.34
C GLU A 508 26.93 -55.19 -0.02
N PRO A 509 26.57 -56.48 -0.03
CA PRO A 509 26.34 -57.24 1.18
C PRO A 509 27.64 -57.89 1.69
N ASP A 510 27.99 -57.57 2.94
CA ASP A 510 28.98 -58.27 3.76
C ASP A 510 28.47 -59.68 4.11
N GLU A 511 29.27 -60.72 3.88
CA GLU A 511 28.94 -62.12 4.21
C GLU A 511 29.15 -62.42 5.71
N PRO A 512 28.19 -63.09 6.40
CA PRO A 512 28.39 -63.60 7.75
C PRO A 512 29.01 -65.01 7.72
N ARG A 513 30.23 -65.17 8.27
CA ARG A 513 30.81 -66.50 8.54
C ARG A 513 30.15 -67.15 9.76
N GLY A 514 29.47 -68.26 9.50
CA GLY A 514 28.84 -69.12 10.50
C GLY A 514 29.85 -69.81 11.42
N THR A 515 29.42 -69.95 12.67
CA THR A 515 29.98 -70.82 13.69
C THR A 515 29.61 -72.26 13.38
N ASP A 516 30.58 -73.13 13.14
CA ASP A 516 30.38 -74.58 13.19
C ASP A 516 31.06 -75.11 14.46
N ARG A 517 30.29 -75.87 15.24
CA ARG A 517 30.63 -76.44 16.53
C ARG A 517 30.35 -77.93 16.38
N THR A 518 31.40 -78.73 16.26
CA THR A 518 31.29 -80.19 16.37
C THR A 518 32.03 -80.66 17.61
N ASP A 519 31.27 -81.38 18.43
CA ASP A 519 31.65 -82.11 19.63
C ASP A 519 32.68 -83.23 19.39
N GLU A 520 33.36 -83.56 20.50
CA GLU A 520 33.89 -84.86 20.93
C GLU A 520 35.04 -85.53 20.17
N ARG A 521 36.23 -85.55 20.79
CA ARG A 521 36.70 -86.69 21.61
C ARG A 521 38.01 -86.40 22.37
N ASP A 522 38.02 -86.95 23.59
CA ASP A 522 39.11 -87.23 24.55
C ASP A 522 39.71 -86.10 25.40
#